data_AF-A0A1V2PWJ4-F1
#
_entry.id   AF-A0A1V2PWJ4-F1
#
_cell.length_a   1.000
_cell.length_b   1.000
_cell.length_c   1.000
_cell.angle_alpha   90.00
_cell.angle_beta   90.00
_cell.angle_gamma   90.00
#
_symmetry.space_group_name_H-M   'P 1'
#
loop_
_entity.id
_entity.type
_entity.pdbx_description
1 polymer ?
#
loop_
_entity_poly.entity_id
_entity_poly.type
_entity_poly.pdbx_seq_one_letter_code
_entity_poly.pdbx_strand_id
1 'polypeptide(L)'
;MRRYAETRACRRQHLLGYFGEVLERACGTCDTCARGEAGTGVSANPEYPAQSRVHHAEWGGGTVVQSEEDRLTVLFEQVGYKVLSLEAVHAADVLGRHPKV
;
A
#
# COMPACT_ATOMS: atom_id res chain seq x y z
N MET A 1 -9.48 13.25 5.92
CA MET A 1 -8.40 13.68 5.00
C MET A 1 -7.03 13.90 5.67
N ARG A 2 -6.80 13.46 6.92
CA ARG A 2 -5.51 13.66 7.62
C ARG A 2 -4.32 12.99 6.93
N ARG A 3 -4.47 11.73 6.49
CA ARG A 3 -3.42 11.00 5.74
C ARG A 3 -3.00 11.69 4.45
N TYR A 4 -3.95 12.28 3.70
CA TYR A 4 -3.62 13.03 2.50
C TYR A 4 -2.81 14.29 2.81
N ALA A 5 -3.11 14.97 3.92
CA ALA A 5 -2.38 16.17 4.33
C ALA A 5 -0.95 15.86 4.80
N GLU A 6 -0.76 14.73 5.48
CA GLU A 6 0.51 14.31 6.10
C GLU A 6 1.39 13.44 5.19
N THR A 7 0.90 13.00 4.03
CA THR A 7 1.67 12.10 3.15
C THR A 7 2.91 12.79 2.58
N ARG A 8 4.05 12.08 2.64
CA ARG A 8 5.31 12.46 1.99
C ARG A 8 5.47 11.84 0.60
N ALA A 9 4.59 10.90 0.25
CA ALA A 9 4.57 10.27 -1.06
C ALA A 9 3.95 11.20 -2.12
N CYS A 10 3.99 10.79 -3.39
CA CYS A 10 3.27 11.48 -4.46
C CYS A 10 1.77 11.56 -4.14
N ARG A 11 1.24 12.78 -3.99
CA ARG A 11 -0.17 12.99 -3.65
C ARG A 11 -1.13 12.39 -4.67
N ARG A 12 -0.74 12.34 -5.95
CA ARG A 12 -1.56 11.72 -7.00
C ARG A 12 -1.66 10.20 -6.84
N GLN A 13 -0.57 9.54 -6.49
CA GLN A 13 -0.57 8.09 -6.21
C GLN A 13 -1.47 7.78 -5.00
N HIS A 14 -1.44 8.62 -3.96
CA HIS A 14 -2.32 8.48 -2.80
C HIS A 14 -3.81 8.57 -3.16
N LEU A 15 -4.19 9.56 -3.96
CA LEU A 15 -5.58 9.73 -4.41
C LEU A 15 -6.04 8.59 -5.31
N LEU A 16 -5.20 8.15 -6.25
CA LEU A 16 -5.53 7.02 -7.14
C LEU A 16 -5.67 5.72 -6.36
N GLY A 17 -4.76 5.44 -5.42
CA GLY A 17 -4.85 4.25 -4.56
C GLY A 17 -6.14 4.22 -3.74
N TYR A 18 -6.65 5.36 -3.30
CA TYR A 18 -7.97 5.45 -2.65
C TYR A 18 -9.12 4.96 -3.53
N PHE A 19 -9.03 5.16 -4.86
CA PHE A 19 -10.00 4.66 -5.84
C PHE A 19 -9.62 3.29 -6.45
N GLY A 20 -8.55 2.65 -5.95
CA GLY A 20 -8.07 1.38 -6.48
C GLY A 20 -7.28 1.49 -7.79
N GLU A 21 -6.93 2.71 -8.21
CA GLU A 21 -6.11 2.96 -9.40
C GLU A 21 -4.62 3.01 -9.08
N VAL A 22 -3.80 2.66 -10.07
CA VAL A 22 -2.34 2.59 -9.94
C VAL A 22 -1.71 3.62 -10.86
N LEU A 23 -0.77 4.38 -10.30
CA LEU A 23 0.19 5.13 -11.09
C LEU A 23 1.57 4.61 -10.73
N GLU A 24 2.26 4.00 -11.68
CA GLU A 24 3.52 3.28 -11.43
C GLU A 24 4.67 4.19 -11.00
N ARG A 25 4.63 5.44 -11.46
CA ARG A 25 5.67 6.43 -11.18
C ARG A 25 5.12 7.65 -10.46
N ALA A 26 5.97 8.32 -9.68
CA ALA A 26 5.62 9.61 -9.11
C ALA A 26 5.16 10.58 -10.21
N CYS A 27 4.14 11.40 -9.94
CA CYS A 27 3.49 12.20 -10.98
C CYS A 27 4.33 13.38 -11.48
N GLY A 28 5.46 13.67 -10.82
CA GLY A 28 6.39 14.75 -11.18
C GLY A 28 5.86 16.17 -10.98
N THR A 29 4.58 16.34 -10.63
CA THR A 29 3.90 17.65 -10.71
C THR A 29 3.23 18.08 -9.40
N CYS A 30 3.06 17.17 -8.42
CA CYS A 30 2.56 17.56 -7.10
C CYS A 30 3.67 18.18 -6.23
N ASP A 31 3.30 18.85 -5.15
CA ASP A 31 4.21 19.52 -4.22
C ASP A 31 5.27 18.60 -3.61
N THR A 32 4.92 17.35 -3.26
CA THR A 32 5.90 16.37 -2.76
C THR A 32 6.86 15.89 -3.86
N CYS A 33 6.38 15.76 -5.10
CA CYS A 33 7.23 15.47 -6.26
C CYS A 33 8.17 16.64 -6.59
N ALA A 34 7.66 17.88 -6.55
CA ALA A 34 8.44 19.08 -6.85
C ALA A 34 9.58 19.29 -5.85
N ARG A 35 9.41 18.84 -4.60
CA ARG A 35 10.46 18.83 -3.58
C ARG A 35 11.46 17.68 -3.71
N GLY A 36 11.25 16.74 -4.64
CA GLY A 36 12.05 15.52 -4.75
C GLY A 36 11.82 14.52 -3.60
N GLU A 37 10.84 14.78 -2.75
CA GLU A 37 10.51 13.95 -1.58
C GLU A 37 9.59 12.77 -1.92
N ALA A 38 8.93 12.83 -3.07
CA ALA A 38 8.19 11.71 -3.60
C ALA A 38 9.19 10.61 -3.98
N GLY A 39 9.51 9.76 -3.02
CA GLY A 39 10.22 8.50 -3.27
C GLY A 39 9.59 7.80 -4.47
N THR A 40 10.43 7.13 -5.25
CA THR A 40 9.99 6.30 -6.38
C THR A 40 8.82 5.46 -5.88
N GLY A 41 7.60 5.68 -6.39
CA GLY A 41 6.38 5.05 -5.88
C GLY A 41 6.28 3.54 -6.12
N VAL A 42 7.42 2.88 -6.16
CA VAL A 42 7.65 1.49 -5.85
C VAL A 42 7.33 1.33 -4.37
N SER A 43 6.53 0.33 -4.04
CA SER A 43 6.27 -0.08 -2.66
C SER A 43 7.45 0.11 -1.74
N ALA A 44 7.25 0.89 -0.68
CA ALA A 44 8.29 1.11 0.32
C ALA A 44 8.71 -0.22 0.96
N ASN A 45 7.81 -1.20 1.01
CA ASN A 45 8.14 -2.57 1.38
C ASN A 45 8.20 -3.52 0.14
N PRO A 46 9.37 -4.08 -0.21
CA PRO A 46 9.52 -5.03 -1.31
C PRO A 46 8.93 -6.42 -1.02
N GLU A 47 8.69 -6.79 0.24
CA GLU A 47 8.07 -8.05 0.65
C GLU A 47 6.60 -8.11 0.17
N TYR A 48 5.88 -7.00 0.32
CA TYR A 48 4.50 -6.82 -0.09
C TYR A 48 4.35 -5.63 -1.03
N PRO A 49 4.63 -5.82 -2.33
CA PRO A 49 4.41 -4.79 -3.32
C PRO A 49 2.93 -4.40 -3.41
N ALA A 50 2.65 -3.17 -3.81
CA ALA A 50 1.33 -2.71 -4.15
C ALA A 50 0.83 -3.57 -5.30
N GLN A 51 -0.47 -3.86 -5.30
CA GLN A 51 -1.13 -4.80 -6.21
C GLN A 51 -0.71 -6.27 -6.07
N SER A 52 0.09 -6.62 -5.05
CA SER A 52 0.34 -8.03 -4.75
C SER A 52 -0.91 -8.66 -4.10
N ARG A 53 -1.17 -9.92 -4.44
CA ARG A 53 -2.20 -10.72 -3.78
C ARG A 53 -1.64 -11.30 -2.49
N VAL A 54 -2.42 -11.21 -1.43
CA VAL A 54 -2.10 -11.73 -0.10
C VAL A 54 -3.27 -12.56 0.43
N HIS A 55 -2.99 -13.40 1.41
CA HIS A 55 -4.00 -14.14 2.15
C HIS A 55 -3.76 -13.96 3.65
N HIS A 56 -4.77 -13.45 4.36
CA HIS A 56 -4.72 -13.30 5.81
C HIS A 56 -5.45 -14.46 6.48
N ALA A 57 -4.89 -15.01 7.56
CA ALA A 57 -5.44 -16.17 8.27
C ALA A 57 -6.93 -15.99 8.68
N GLU A 58 -7.30 -14.79 9.11
CA GLU A 58 -8.67 -14.50 9.57
C GLU A 58 -9.58 -13.85 8.51
N TRP A 59 -9.00 -13.19 7.51
CA TRP A 59 -9.75 -12.30 6.60
C TRP A 59 -9.74 -12.76 5.15
N GLY A 60 -9.04 -13.86 4.86
CA GLY A 60 -8.99 -14.48 3.56
C GLY A 60 -8.16 -13.71 2.55
N GLY A 61 -8.53 -13.84 1.28
CA GLY A 61 -7.85 -13.21 0.15
C GLY A 61 -7.98 -11.69 0.13
N GLY A 62 -6.88 -11.02 -0.20
CA GLY A 62 -6.83 -9.57 -0.35
C GLY A 62 -5.78 -9.09 -1.34
N THR A 63 -5.87 -7.81 -1.69
CA THR A 63 -4.91 -7.12 -2.56
C THR A 63 -4.30 -5.95 -1.80
N VAL A 64 -2.96 -5.86 -1.80
CA VAL A 64 -2.25 -4.72 -1.22
C VAL A 64 -2.55 -3.49 -2.05
N VAL A 65 -3.26 -2.52 -1.49
CA VAL A 65 -3.59 -1.25 -2.16
C VAL A 65 -2.45 -0.26 -2.00
N GLN A 66 -1.85 -0.22 -0.80
CA GLN A 66 -0.73 0.66 -0.49
C GLN A 66 0.26 -0.09 0.40
N SER A 67 1.55 0.11 0.13
CA SER A 67 2.66 -0.48 0.88
C SER A 67 3.58 0.64 1.36
N GLU A 68 3.74 0.73 2.68
CA GLU A 68 4.57 1.70 3.40
C GLU A 68 5.66 0.93 4.18
N GLU A 69 6.62 1.63 4.81
CA GLU A 69 7.75 0.99 5.50
C GLU A 69 7.34 0.16 6.73
N ASP A 70 6.31 0.59 7.47
CA ASP A 70 5.87 -0.02 8.73
C ASP A 70 4.46 -0.63 8.67
N ARG A 71 3.74 -0.42 7.56
CA ARG A 71 2.33 -0.83 7.43
C ARG A 71 1.90 -1.11 5.99
N LEU A 72 0.84 -1.88 5.88
CA LEU A 72 0.17 -2.21 4.62
C LEU A 72 -1.30 -1.76 4.69
N THR A 73 -1.82 -1.25 3.58
CA THR A 73 -3.27 -1.12 3.38
C THR A 73 -3.71 -2.18 2.40
N VAL A 74 -4.57 -3.10 2.84
CA VAL A 74 -5.04 -4.24 2.07
C VAL A 74 -6.56 -4.14 1.90
N LEU A 75 -7.04 -4.35 0.67
CA LEU A 75 -8.45 -4.56 0.39
C LEU A 75 -8.72 -6.07 0.41
N PHE A 76 -9.40 -6.55 1.43
CA PHE A 76 -9.84 -7.94 1.56
C PHE A 76 -11.20 -8.13 0.89
N GLU A 77 -11.37 -9.27 0.24
CA GLU A 77 -12.57 -9.59 -0.55
C GLU A 77 -13.83 -9.65 0.33
N GLN A 78 -13.71 -10.13 1.58
CA GLN A 78 -14.86 -10.32 2.47
C GLN A 78 -15.06 -9.21 3.51
N VAL A 79 -13.98 -8.56 3.94
CA VAL A 79 -14.02 -7.60 5.07
C VAL A 79 -13.65 -6.17 4.67
N GLY A 80 -13.33 -5.93 3.40
CA GLY A 80 -12.99 -4.61 2.88
C GLY A 80 -11.59 -4.15 3.29
N TYR A 81 -11.43 -2.83 3.47
CA TYR A 81 -10.13 -2.21 3.76
C TYR A 81 -9.67 -2.48 5.18
N LYS A 82 -8.42 -2.92 5.32
CA LYS A 82 -7.71 -3.06 6.58
C LYS A 82 -6.31 -2.46 6.49
N VAL A 83 -5.88 -1.83 7.58
CA VAL A 83 -4.51 -1.37 7.75
C VAL A 83 -3.81 -2.34 8.69
N LEU A 84 -2.71 -2.93 8.23
CA LEU A 84 -1.93 -3.91 8.94
C LEU A 84 -0.58 -3.31 9.33
N SER A 85 -0.17 -3.47 10.59
CA SER A 85 1.22 -3.24 11.01
C SER A 85 2.09 -4.39 10.50
N LEU A 86 3.24 -4.08 9.89
CA LEU A 86 4.19 -5.10 9.43
C LEU A 86 4.77 -5.89 10.61
N GLU A 87 5.07 -5.20 11.71
CA GLU A 87 5.54 -5.85 12.94
C GLU A 87 4.54 -6.89 13.44
N ALA A 88 3.24 -6.55 13.46
CA ALA A 88 2.20 -7.48 13.90
C ALA A 88 2.02 -8.65 12.92
N VAL A 89 2.09 -8.37 11.62
CA VAL A 89 2.03 -9.40 10.56
C VAL A 89 3.16 -10.40 10.72
N HIS A 90 4.39 -9.93 10.96
CA HIS A 90 5.56 -10.79 11.16
C HIS A 90 5.53 -11.53 12.49
N ALA A 91 5.12 -10.87 13.57
CA ALA A 91 5.07 -11.48 14.89
C ALA A 91 4.03 -12.61 14.98
N ALA A 92 2.90 -12.47 14.28
CA ALA A 92 1.82 -13.45 14.30
C ALA A 92 1.82 -14.41 13.10
N ASP A 93 2.68 -14.18 12.10
CA ASP A 93 2.77 -14.93 10.84
C ASP A 93 1.40 -15.11 10.14
N VAL A 94 0.64 -14.01 10.05
CA VAL A 94 -0.78 -14.04 9.65
C VAL A 94 -1.02 -13.70 8.17
N LEU A 95 -0.02 -13.23 7.43
CA LEU A 95 -0.17 -12.77 6.05
C LEU A 95 0.78 -13.50 5.10
N GLY A 96 0.24 -14.37 4.25
CA GLY A 96 0.99 -15.04 3.20
C GLY A 96 0.87 -14.31 1.86
N ARG A 97 1.93 -14.32 1.05
CA ARG A 97 1.90 -13.79 -0.32
C ARG A 97 1.45 -14.89 -1.30
N HIS A 98 0.48 -14.58 -2.16
CA HIS A 98 0.11 -15.47 -3.25
C HIS A 98 0.96 -15.15 -4.50
N PRO A 99 1.62 -16.13 -5.12
CA PRO A 99 2.23 -15.90 -6.42
C PRO A 99 1.14 -15.54 -7.44
N LYS A 100 1.40 -14.53 -8.28
CA LYS A 100 0.57 -14.27 -9.46
C LYS A 100 0.74 -15.48 -10.39
N VAL A 101 -0.35 -16.21 -10.64
CA VAL A 101 -0.45 -17.20 -11.74
C VAL A 101 -0.37 -16.46 -13.06
#